data_AF-A0A9P4XSN8-F1
#
_entry.id   AF-A0A9P4XSN8-F1
#
_cell.length_a   1.000
_cell.length_b   1.000
_cell.length_c   1.000
_cell.angle_alpha   90.00
_cell.angle_beta   90.00
_cell.angle_gamma   90.00
#
_symmetry.space_group_name_H-M   'P 1'
#
loop_
_entity.id
_entity.type
_entity.pdbx_description
1 polymer ?
#
loop_
_entity_poly.entity_id
_entity_poly.type
_entity_poly.pdbx_seq_one_letter_code
_entity_poly.pdbx_strand_id
1 'polypeptide(L)'
;MRSFAIQLVRDAKAMTDSPDKRPEHALYEGLGPMPLVCNAMLPILAILMAARAFRDCATIEDLLAIETTRGRDEMVRLEWKDDMLDQPLFTSTSQRRAGGQIETAGTLSRRLHALGLRAGYSKPPTVHDFRAEGLYWINQLYSLAQRMKHAGHKKPDTYNNHLPA
;
A
#
# COMPACT_ATOMS: atom_id res chain seq x y z
N MET A 1 -15.13 -16.35 3.42
CA MET A 1 -14.62 -14.98 3.57
C MET A 1 -13.98 -14.60 2.24
N ARG A 2 -14.42 -13.52 1.59
CA ARG A 2 -13.78 -13.02 0.36
C ARG A 2 -12.67 -12.08 0.78
N SER A 3 -11.48 -12.21 0.20
CA SER A 3 -10.32 -11.38 0.54
C SER A 3 -9.83 -10.64 -0.69
N PHE A 4 -9.57 -9.35 -0.54
CA PHE A 4 -8.99 -8.53 -1.60
C PHE A 4 -7.46 -8.56 -1.55
N ALA A 5 -6.83 -8.59 -2.73
CA ALA A 5 -5.38 -8.45 -2.84
C ALA A 5 -5.03 -7.56 -4.02
N ILE A 6 -4.02 -6.70 -3.85
CA ILE A 6 -3.43 -5.96 -4.98
C ILE A 6 -2.03 -6.49 -5.18
N GLN A 7 -1.78 -7.03 -6.38
CA GLN A 7 -0.43 -7.23 -6.86
C GLN A 7 0.11 -5.89 -7.37
N LEU A 8 1.08 -5.34 -6.64
CA LEU A 8 1.80 -4.16 -7.06
C LEU A 8 3.05 -4.61 -7.84
N VAL A 9 3.00 -4.59 -9.17
CA VAL A 9 4.22 -4.63 -9.97
C VAL A 9 4.78 -3.21 -10.00
N ARG A 10 5.36 -2.76 -8.89
CA ARG A 10 5.92 -1.40 -8.78
C ARG A 10 7.42 -1.41 -8.97
N ASP A 11 7.87 -0.47 -9.79
CA ASP A 11 9.20 0.08 -9.64
C ASP A 11 9.29 0.80 -8.28
N ALA A 12 9.92 0.13 -7.32
CA ALA A 12 10.18 0.71 -6.00
C ALA A 12 11.38 1.65 -6.08
N LYS A 13 11.50 2.59 -5.14
CA LYS A 13 12.58 3.61 -5.14
C LYS A 13 13.95 2.96 -5.36
N ALA A 14 14.61 3.35 -6.45
CA ALA A 14 15.92 2.83 -6.91
C ALA A 14 15.93 1.33 -7.29
N MET A 15 14.81 0.82 -7.81
CA MET A 15 14.67 -0.57 -8.28
C MET A 15 14.23 -0.66 -9.76
N THR A 16 14.35 0.45 -10.50
CA THR A 16 14.01 0.54 -11.93
C THR A 16 14.84 -0.46 -12.70
N ASP A 17 16.15 -0.44 -12.44
CA ASP A 17 17.18 -1.27 -13.09
C ASP A 17 17.48 -2.57 -12.33
N SER A 18 16.65 -2.96 -11.36
CA SER A 18 16.82 -4.20 -10.59
C SER A 18 15.47 -4.89 -10.40
N PRO A 19 14.88 -5.41 -11.50
CA PRO A 19 13.55 -6.01 -11.47
C PRO A 19 13.47 -7.23 -10.54
N ASP A 20 14.56 -7.97 -10.38
CA ASP A 20 14.72 -9.11 -9.45
C ASP A 20 14.59 -8.72 -7.97
N LYS A 21 14.69 -7.42 -7.67
CA LYS A 21 14.65 -6.89 -6.30
C LYS A 21 13.35 -6.18 -5.98
N ARG A 22 12.42 -6.08 -6.95
CA ARG A 22 11.13 -5.44 -6.73
C ARG A 22 10.34 -6.22 -5.67
N PRO A 23 9.53 -5.53 -4.84
CA PRO A 23 8.65 -6.21 -3.92
C PRO A 23 7.69 -7.13 -4.69
N GLU A 24 7.75 -8.43 -4.42
CA GLU A 24 6.85 -9.43 -5.02
C GLU A 24 5.61 -9.70 -4.16
N HIS A 25 5.59 -9.14 -2.94
CA HIS A 25 4.52 -9.38 -1.99
C HIS A 25 3.30 -8.54 -2.34
N ALA A 26 2.18 -9.19 -2.60
CA ALA A 26 0.91 -8.51 -2.69
C ALA A 26 0.53 -7.95 -1.31
N LEU A 27 -0.27 -6.89 -1.33
CA LEU A 27 -0.92 -6.40 -0.11
C LEU A 27 -2.22 -7.18 0.08
N TYR A 28 -2.43 -7.67 1.30
CA TYR A 28 -3.58 -8.51 1.67
C TYR A 28 -4.34 -7.90 2.85
N GLU A 29 -5.62 -8.25 2.99
CA GLU A 29 -6.50 -7.76 4.07
C GLU A 29 -6.17 -8.31 5.47
N GLY A 30 -5.15 -9.16 5.59
CA GLY A 30 -4.71 -9.79 6.84
C GLY A 30 -5.09 -11.27 6.93
N LEU A 31 -4.61 -11.95 7.99
CA LEU A 31 -4.76 -13.40 8.19
C LEU A 31 -6.00 -13.79 9.03
N GLY A 32 -6.81 -12.82 9.45
CA GLY A 32 -7.98 -13.06 10.30
C GLY A 32 -8.90 -11.85 10.39
N PRO A 33 -10.05 -11.98 11.07
CA PRO A 33 -11.00 -10.89 11.24
C PRO A 33 -10.35 -9.72 11.97
N MET A 34 -10.28 -8.57 11.32
CA MET A 34 -9.79 -7.32 11.90
C MET A 34 -10.87 -6.25 11.75
N PRO A 35 -10.95 -5.26 12.65
CA PRO A 35 -11.76 -4.08 12.43
C PRO A 35 -11.47 -3.49 11.05
N LEU A 36 -12.50 -3.08 10.31
CA LEU A 36 -12.37 -2.57 8.94
C LEU A 36 -11.36 -1.42 8.82
N VAL A 37 -11.25 -0.59 9.87
CA VAL A 37 -10.27 0.50 9.97
C VAL A 37 -8.80 0.04 9.98
N CYS A 38 -8.55 -1.22 10.34
CA CYS A 38 -7.22 -1.83 10.35
C CYS A 38 -6.86 -2.50 9.02
N ASN A 39 -7.77 -2.53 8.03
CA ASN A 39 -7.50 -3.11 6.73
C ASN A 39 -6.66 -2.14 5.88
N ALA A 40 -5.38 -2.48 5.68
CA ALA A 40 -4.45 -1.67 4.90
C ALA A 40 -4.87 -1.50 3.42
N MET A 41 -5.73 -2.38 2.90
CA MET A 41 -6.25 -2.30 1.53
C MET A 41 -7.36 -1.27 1.39
N LEU A 42 -8.12 -1.00 2.45
CA LEU A 42 -9.31 -0.17 2.37
C LEU A 42 -9.02 1.27 1.91
N PRO A 43 -7.99 1.98 2.43
CA PRO A 43 -7.64 3.30 1.91
C PRO A 43 -7.20 3.27 0.44
N ILE A 44 -6.50 2.21 0.03
CA ILE A 44 -6.05 2.04 -1.36
C ILE A 44 -7.26 1.83 -2.26
N LEU A 45 -8.17 0.93 -1.88
CA LEU A 45 -9.39 0.65 -2.61
C LEU A 45 -10.25 1.92 -2.74
N ALA A 46 -10.40 2.71 -1.68
CA ALA A 46 -11.13 3.97 -1.72
C ALA A 46 -10.52 4.96 -2.75
N ILE A 47 -9.19 5.06 -2.82
CA ILE A 47 -8.51 5.89 -3.82
C ILE A 47 -8.77 5.37 -5.24
N LEU A 48 -8.70 4.05 -5.43
CA LEU A 48 -8.95 3.39 -6.72
C LEU A 48 -10.36 3.61 -7.23
N MET A 49 -11.35 3.50 -6.34
CA MET A 49 -12.75 3.78 -6.63
C MET A 49 -12.95 5.27 -6.99
N ALA A 50 -12.36 6.18 -6.21
CA ALA A 50 -12.44 7.62 -6.48
C ALA A 50 -11.81 8.00 -7.83
N ALA A 51 -10.73 7.32 -8.22
CA ALA A 51 -10.08 7.48 -9.53
C ALA A 51 -10.82 6.76 -10.67
N ARG A 52 -11.87 5.98 -10.39
CA ARG A 52 -12.54 5.09 -11.36
C ARG A 52 -11.54 4.21 -12.12
N ALA A 53 -10.57 3.66 -11.39
CA ALA A 53 -9.38 3.05 -11.97
C ALA A 53 -9.62 1.69 -12.63
N PHE A 54 -10.67 0.97 -12.23
CA PHE A 54 -11.00 -0.34 -12.77
C PHE A 54 -11.75 -0.22 -14.09
N ARG A 55 -11.44 -1.13 -15.02
CA ARG A 55 -12.03 -1.20 -16.36
C ARG A 55 -13.52 -1.57 -16.31
N ASP A 56 -13.82 -2.62 -15.55
CA ASP A 56 -15.13 -3.27 -15.56
C ASP A 56 -15.93 -3.05 -14.27
N CYS A 57 -15.39 -2.28 -13.31
CA CYS A 57 -16.06 -1.97 -12.03
C CYS A 57 -16.06 -0.46 -11.78
N ALA A 58 -17.19 0.20 -11.98
CA ALA A 58 -17.30 1.65 -11.83
C ALA A 58 -17.66 2.06 -10.40
N THR A 59 -18.40 1.21 -9.69
CA THR A 59 -19.00 1.50 -8.39
C THR A 59 -18.61 0.47 -7.33
N ILE A 60 -18.84 0.82 -6.06
CA ILE A 60 -18.58 -0.12 -4.96
C ILE A 60 -19.59 -1.28 -5.01
N GLU A 61 -20.80 -1.02 -5.50
CA GLU A 61 -21.83 -2.02 -5.75
C GLU A 61 -21.36 -3.04 -6.80
N ASP A 62 -20.77 -2.59 -7.91
CA ASP A 62 -20.21 -3.47 -8.94
C ASP A 62 -19.15 -4.39 -8.34
N LEU A 63 -18.25 -3.82 -7.52
CA LEU A 63 -17.18 -4.56 -6.86
C LEU A 63 -17.73 -5.61 -5.89
N LEU A 64 -18.74 -5.26 -5.11
CA LEU A 64 -19.36 -6.16 -4.13
C LEU A 64 -20.23 -7.25 -4.81
N ALA A 65 -20.76 -6.95 -6.00
CA ALA A 65 -21.55 -7.88 -6.81
C ALA A 65 -20.70 -8.94 -7.52
N ILE A 66 -19.38 -8.82 -7.53
CA ILE A 66 -18.49 -9.82 -8.15
C ILE A 66 -18.72 -11.19 -7.52
N GLU A 67 -19.12 -12.15 -8.36
CA GLU A 67 -19.24 -13.54 -7.99
C GLU A 67 -17.94 -14.28 -8.32
N THR A 68 -17.29 -14.82 -7.28
CA THR A 68 -16.21 -15.80 -7.48
C THR A 68 -16.85 -17.11 -7.94
N THR A 69 -16.63 -17.52 -9.20
CA THR A 69 -17.15 -18.79 -9.70
C THR A 69 -16.51 -19.95 -8.94
N ARG A 70 -17.32 -20.68 -8.18
CA ARG A 70 -16.86 -21.87 -7.45
C ARG A 70 -16.33 -22.89 -8.46
N GLY A 71 -15.01 -23.13 -8.45
CA GLY A 71 -14.44 -24.37 -8.97
C GLY A 71 -13.29 -24.26 -9.96
N ARG A 72 -12.88 -23.07 -10.44
CA ARG A 72 -11.67 -22.96 -11.29
C ARG A 72 -10.78 -21.74 -11.04
N ASP A 73 -11.34 -20.61 -10.61
CA ASP A 73 -10.56 -19.43 -10.22
C ASP A 73 -10.99 -18.95 -8.83
N GLU A 74 -10.20 -19.28 -7.80
CA GLU A 74 -10.42 -18.78 -6.43
C GLU A 74 -10.15 -17.26 -6.31
N MET A 75 -9.68 -16.63 -7.39
CA MET A 75 -9.29 -15.23 -7.44
C MET A 75 -9.87 -14.56 -8.69
N VAL A 76 -10.63 -13.48 -8.50
CA VAL A 76 -11.07 -12.62 -9.60
C VAL A 76 -10.05 -11.52 -9.81
N ARG A 77 -9.52 -11.42 -11.03
CA ARG A 77 -8.58 -10.35 -11.41
C ARG A 77 -9.36 -9.14 -11.91
N LEU A 78 -9.13 -7.99 -11.29
CA LEU A 78 -9.62 -6.70 -11.76
C LEU A 78 -8.59 -6.06 -12.67
N GLU A 79 -9.00 -5.72 -13.89
CA GLU A 79 -8.14 -5.03 -14.84
C GLU A 79 -8.21 -3.51 -14.67
N TRP A 80 -7.08 -2.86 -14.87
CA TRP A 80 -6.97 -1.41 -14.91
C TRP A 80 -7.51 -0.88 -16.23
N LYS A 81 -8.00 0.36 -16.22
CA LYS A 81 -8.13 1.14 -17.46
C LYS A 81 -6.75 1.46 -18.02
N ASP A 82 -6.62 1.48 -19.33
CA ASP A 82 -5.33 1.66 -19.98
C ASP A 82 -4.71 3.03 -19.66
N ASP A 83 -5.54 4.07 -19.52
CA ASP A 83 -5.11 5.43 -19.16
C ASP A 83 -4.62 5.56 -17.71
N MET A 84 -4.93 4.60 -16.84
CA MET A 84 -4.47 4.60 -15.44
C MET A 84 -3.02 4.13 -15.29
N LEU A 85 -2.46 3.44 -16.28
CA LEU A 85 -1.11 2.89 -16.21
C LEU A 85 -0.04 4.00 -16.18
N ASP A 86 -0.33 5.14 -16.80
CA ASP A 86 0.55 6.31 -16.87
C ASP A 86 0.21 7.39 -15.83
N GLN A 87 -0.82 7.16 -15.00
CA GLN A 87 -1.29 8.12 -14.01
C GLN A 87 -0.80 7.78 -12.60
N PRO A 88 -0.40 8.78 -11.81
CA PRO A 88 -0.04 8.52 -10.43
C PRO A 88 -1.28 8.26 -9.57
N LEU A 89 -1.25 7.16 -8.82
CA LEU A 89 -2.34 6.80 -7.91
C LEU A 89 -2.51 7.83 -6.77
N PHE A 90 -1.41 8.37 -6.26
CA PHE A 90 -1.42 9.42 -5.24
C PHE A 90 -1.18 10.77 -5.91
N THR A 91 -2.27 11.47 -6.22
CA THR A 91 -2.24 12.76 -6.91
C THR A 91 -2.16 13.94 -5.93
N SER A 92 -1.53 15.02 -6.37
CA SER A 92 -1.51 16.27 -5.61
C SER A 92 -2.90 16.91 -5.57
N THR A 93 -3.37 17.23 -4.36
CA THR A 93 -4.62 18.00 -4.13
C THR A 93 -4.40 19.52 -4.17
N SER A 94 -3.18 19.98 -4.43
CA SER A 94 -2.86 21.40 -4.49
C SER A 94 -3.46 22.04 -5.74
N GLN A 95 -4.20 23.15 -5.59
CA GLN A 95 -4.71 23.93 -6.73
C GLN A 95 -3.60 24.39 -7.69
N ARG A 96 -2.37 24.59 -7.20
CA ARG A 96 -1.19 24.96 -8.01
C ARG A 96 -0.58 23.80 -8.79
N ARG A 97 -0.90 22.55 -8.43
CA ARG A 97 -0.43 21.31 -9.07
C ARG A 97 -1.60 20.43 -9.49
N ALA A 98 -2.78 21.04 -9.68
CA ALA A 98 -3.99 20.33 -10.05
C ALA A 98 -3.79 19.75 -11.46
N GLY A 99 -3.97 18.44 -11.58
CA GLY A 99 -3.82 17.70 -12.83
C GLY A 99 -2.58 16.81 -12.85
N GLY A 100 -2.74 15.55 -12.44
CA GLY A 100 -1.82 14.46 -12.80
C GLY A 100 -0.44 14.43 -12.16
N GLN A 101 -0.09 15.34 -11.24
CA GLN A 101 1.21 15.27 -10.55
C GLN A 101 1.18 14.40 -9.29
N ILE A 102 2.26 13.66 -9.05
CA ILE A 102 2.47 12.83 -7.85
C ILE A 102 2.45 13.70 -6.59
N GLU A 103 1.75 13.24 -5.55
CA GLU A 103 1.81 13.85 -4.22
C GLU A 103 3.23 13.79 -3.66
N THR A 104 3.76 14.94 -3.26
CA THR A 104 5.11 15.00 -2.66
C THR A 104 5.11 14.47 -1.23
N ALA A 105 6.21 13.81 -0.84
CA ALA A 105 6.42 13.32 0.53
C ALA A 105 6.20 14.39 1.62
N GLY A 106 6.59 15.65 1.36
CA GLY A 106 6.36 16.75 2.31
C GLY A 106 4.88 17.11 2.52
N THR A 107 4.02 16.90 1.52
CA THR A 107 2.57 17.10 1.66
C THR A 107 1.94 15.96 2.45
N LEU A 108 2.32 14.72 2.14
CA LEU A 108 1.90 13.55 2.92
C LEU A 108 2.31 13.68 4.39
N SER A 109 3.56 14.06 4.67
CA SER A 109 4.08 14.25 6.03
C SER A 109 3.27 15.29 6.82
N ARG A 110 2.96 16.44 6.22
CA ARG A 110 2.11 17.47 6.85
C ARG A 110 0.69 16.97 7.13
N ARG A 111 0.08 16.22 6.20
CA ARG A 111 -1.25 15.63 6.39
C ARG A 111 -1.25 14.62 7.53
N LEU A 112 -0.23 13.76 7.57
CA LEU A 112 -0.07 12.76 8.63
C LEU A 112 0.11 13.40 10.00
N HIS A 113 0.94 14.44 10.10
CA HIS A 113 1.12 15.19 11.33
C HIS A 113 -0.19 15.81 11.82
N ALA A 114 -0.95 16.46 10.93
CA ALA A 114 -2.25 17.03 11.27
C ALA A 114 -3.27 15.96 11.68
N LEU A 115 -3.24 14.77 11.09
CA LEU A 115 -4.07 13.63 11.49
C LEU A 115 -3.72 13.15 12.90
N GLY A 116 -2.43 12.98 13.21
CA GLY A 116 -2.00 12.56 14.55
C GLY A 116 -2.40 13.56 15.64
N LEU A 117 -2.28 14.87 15.38
CA LEU A 117 -2.77 15.89 16.31
C LEU A 117 -4.28 15.75 16.56
N ARG A 118 -5.10 15.55 15.52
CA ARG A 118 -6.55 15.35 15.66
C ARG A 118 -6.91 14.05 16.38
N ALA A 119 -6.06 13.04 16.27
CA ALA A 119 -6.20 11.77 16.98
C ALA A 119 -5.70 11.84 18.45
N GLY A 120 -5.26 13.02 18.92
CA GLY A 120 -4.85 13.23 20.31
C GLY A 120 -3.37 12.95 20.62
N TYR A 121 -2.54 12.70 19.61
CA TYR A 121 -1.11 12.51 19.82
C TYR A 121 -0.42 13.86 20.09
N SER A 122 0.20 14.01 21.26
CA SER A 122 1.05 15.16 21.59
C SER A 122 2.32 15.22 20.71
N LYS A 123 2.82 14.05 20.33
CA LYS A 123 3.89 13.86 19.33
C LYS A 123 3.39 12.90 18.26
N PRO A 124 2.79 13.42 17.16
CA PRO A 124 2.28 12.59 16.07
C PRO A 124 3.32 11.63 15.48
N PRO A 125 2.97 10.38 15.20
CA PRO A 125 3.86 9.45 14.50
C PRO A 125 4.13 9.92 13.06
N THR A 126 5.35 9.70 12.60
CA THR A 126 5.82 9.96 11.23
C THR A 126 5.73 8.69 10.38
N VAL A 127 5.89 8.84 9.06
CA VAL A 127 6.00 7.70 8.13
C VAL A 127 7.13 6.74 8.53
N HIS A 128 8.21 7.27 9.14
CA HIS A 128 9.31 6.46 9.62
C HIS A 128 8.96 5.64 10.86
N ASP A 129 8.11 6.16 11.75
CA ASP A 129 7.64 5.42 12.94
C ASP A 129 6.77 4.23 12.53
N PHE A 130 5.83 4.43 11.59
CA PHE A 130 5.04 3.34 11.01
C PHE A 130 5.91 2.30 10.29
N ARG A 131 6.96 2.74 9.58
CA ARG A 131 7.93 1.82 8.97
C ARG A 131 8.68 1.02 10.04
N ALA A 132 9.14 1.66 11.11
CA ALA A 132 9.85 0.99 12.19
C ALA A 132 8.97 -0.07 12.88
N GLU A 133 7.70 0.25 13.14
CA GLU A 133 6.72 -0.71 13.65
C GLU A 133 6.52 -1.90 12.71
N GLY A 134 6.36 -1.65 11.40
CA GLY A 134 6.28 -2.72 10.41
C GLY A 134 7.52 -3.61 10.40
N LEU A 135 8.72 -3.02 10.50
CA LEU A 135 9.98 -3.76 10.58
C LEU A 135 10.07 -4.58 11.88
N TYR A 136 9.60 -4.05 13.00
CA TYR A 136 9.51 -4.77 14.28
C TYR A 136 8.64 -6.02 14.17
N TRP A 137 7.44 -5.92 13.59
CA TRP A 137 6.56 -7.09 13.42
C TRP A 137 7.14 -8.12 12.44
N ILE A 138 7.71 -7.67 11.32
CA ILE A 138 8.38 -8.54 10.36
C ILE A 138 9.58 -9.27 11.02
N ASN A 139 10.25 -8.62 11.98
CA ASN A 139 11.32 -9.22 12.77
C ASN A 139 10.85 -10.38 13.65
N GLN A 140 9.58 -10.44 14.04
CA GLN A 140 9.07 -11.54 14.86
C GLN A 140 8.54 -12.71 14.02
N LEU A 141 8.13 -12.45 12.78
CA LEU A 141 7.33 -13.39 11.99
C LEU A 141 8.10 -14.08 10.85
N TYR A 142 9.23 -13.53 10.40
CA TYR A 142 9.91 -13.98 9.18
C TYR A 142 11.38 -14.32 9.40
N SER A 143 12.03 -15.01 8.45
CA SER A 143 13.48 -15.23 8.46
C SER A 143 14.27 -13.96 8.10
N LEU A 144 15.58 -13.91 8.40
CA LEU A 144 16.44 -12.75 8.06
C LEU A 144 16.38 -12.38 6.56
N ALA A 145 16.42 -13.38 5.68
CA ALA A 145 16.35 -13.15 4.23
C ALA A 145 15.01 -12.51 3.81
N GLN A 146 13.90 -12.99 4.38
CA GLN A 146 12.57 -12.40 4.15
C GLN A 146 12.47 -10.98 4.73
N ARG A 147 12.98 -10.75 5.94
CA ARG A 147 13.01 -9.41 6.57
C ARG A 147 13.77 -8.40 5.72
N MET A 148 14.94 -8.77 5.19
CA MET A 148 15.73 -7.92 4.31
C MET A 148 15.00 -7.60 3.01
N LYS A 149 14.30 -8.58 2.42
CA LYS A 149 13.46 -8.39 1.23
C LYS A 149 12.29 -7.43 1.51
N HIS A 150 11.54 -7.63 2.59
CA HIS A 150 10.46 -6.72 3.00
C HIS A 150 10.93 -5.30 3.31
N ALA A 151 12.10 -5.17 3.94
CA ALA A 151 12.71 -3.88 4.23
C ALA A 151 13.29 -3.18 2.98
N GLY A 152 13.55 -3.91 1.89
CA GLY A 152 14.31 -3.40 0.75
C GLY A 152 15.77 -3.12 1.09
N HIS A 153 16.33 -3.82 2.08
CA HIS A 153 17.71 -3.62 2.56
C HIS A 153 18.66 -4.61 1.88
N LYS A 154 19.79 -4.11 1.38
CA LYS A 154 20.82 -4.94 0.69
C LYS A 154 21.88 -5.50 1.65
N LYS A 155 22.00 -4.96 2.86
CA LYS A 155 22.99 -5.36 3.87
C LYS A 155 22.31 -5.63 5.22
N PRO A 156 22.71 -6.69 5.95
CA PRO A 156 22.16 -7.00 7.28
C PRO A 156 22.34 -5.85 8.28
N ASP A 157 23.49 -5.17 8.27
CA ASP A 157 23.79 -4.07 9.19
C ASP A 157 22.78 -2.92 9.06
N THR A 158 22.31 -2.65 7.83
CA THR A 158 21.28 -1.64 7.59
C THR A 158 19.96 -2.05 8.22
N TYR A 159 19.62 -3.35 8.27
CA TYR A 159 18.41 -3.81 8.95
C TYR A 159 18.54 -3.69 10.48
N ASN A 160 19.65 -4.15 11.04
CA ASN A 160 19.88 -4.13 12.49
C ASN A 160 19.86 -2.72 13.08
N ASN A 161 20.37 -1.72 12.35
CA ASN A 161 20.35 -0.32 12.79
C ASN A 161 18.95 0.34 12.77
N HIS A 162 17.95 -0.28 12.13
CA HIS A 162 16.58 0.25 12.05
C HIS A 162 15.60 -0.46 13.00
N LEU A 163 16.06 -1.48 13.73
CA LEU A 163 15.27 -2.10 14.79
C LEU A 163 15.42 -1.26 16.07
N PRO A 164 14.32 -0.91 16.76
CA PRO A 164 14.44 -0.41 18.12
C PRO A 164 15.07 -1.50 19.00
N ALA A 165 15.96 -1.08 19.90
CA ALA A 165 16.56 -1.94 20.93
C ALA A 165 15.50 -2.47 21.91
#